data_AF-A0A5N6TDQ9-F1
#
_entry.id   AF-A0A5N6TDQ9-F1
#
_cell.length_a   1.000
_cell.length_b   1.000
_cell.length_c   1.000
_cell.angle_alpha   90.00
_cell.angle_beta   90.00
_cell.angle_gamma   90.00
#
_symmetry.space_group_name_H-M   'P 1'
#
loop_
_entity.id
_entity.type
_entity.pdbx_description
1 polymer ?
#
loop_
_entity_poly.entity_id
_entity_poly.type
_entity_poly.pdbx_seq_one_letter_code
_entity_poly.pdbx_strand_id
1 'polypeptide(L)'
;FTRLQDLPTLARWFQFIRRQFLSWLGRPVPTQFVRHQPASNISKDRVMGAGHILIEYIEKEQGEMLSNTWSEKQFDVRLRTNFFRDLSRIFLSITRIPLPKIGSFIVDHDGFLRLTNCPLSLEIQDLENEEIPIDMRRNYTYSTVDSYVTDLLRIHDSRLRYQPNAINNTGDYIYQTSALTAMRTAFPSFLKPELRRGPYIFMLTDLHQSNIFVDKDWHITSLLDLEWACTRPIEMLRTPTWLTNQAVDEIAEDAQDYGLMRSEFIDILAAEEQRLGSTALLGNQLSSIMKDSWKMGTF
;
A
#
# COMPACT_ATOMS: atom_id res chain seq x y z
N PHE A 1 11.17 -7.72 -18.02
CA PHE A 1 10.00 -7.36 -18.83
C PHE A 1 10.31 -6.06 -19.56
N THR A 2 9.67 -5.77 -20.69
CA THR A 2 9.83 -4.49 -21.42
C THR A 2 8.49 -3.93 -21.81
N ARG A 3 8.36 -2.60 -21.82
CA ARG A 3 7.12 -1.92 -22.21
C ARG A 3 6.84 -2.19 -23.69
N LEU A 4 5.56 -2.38 -24.03
CA LEU A 4 5.10 -2.70 -25.38
C LEU A 4 5.63 -1.73 -26.45
N GLN A 5 5.77 -0.45 -26.11
CA GLN A 5 6.19 0.60 -27.03
C GLN A 5 7.65 0.44 -27.47
N ASP A 6 8.49 -0.14 -26.61
CA ASP A 6 9.93 -0.31 -26.79
C ASP A 6 10.29 -1.66 -27.43
N LEU A 7 9.29 -2.47 -27.81
CA LEU A 7 9.51 -3.73 -28.51
C LEU A 7 9.80 -3.51 -30.01
N PRO A 8 10.54 -4.44 -30.65
CA PRO A 8 10.69 -4.47 -32.09
C PRO A 8 9.33 -4.46 -32.80
N THR A 9 9.26 -3.84 -33.98
CA THR A 9 8.02 -3.54 -34.70
C THR A 9 7.12 -4.77 -34.86
N LEU A 10 7.65 -5.90 -35.32
CA LEU A 10 6.90 -7.15 -35.50
C LEU A 10 6.32 -7.69 -34.18
N ALA A 11 7.11 -7.71 -33.11
CA ALA A 11 6.67 -8.15 -31.80
C ALA A 11 5.58 -7.22 -31.23
N ARG A 12 5.73 -5.91 -31.44
CA ARG A 12 4.74 -4.90 -31.06
C ARG A 12 3.42 -5.10 -31.80
N TRP A 13 3.45 -5.32 -33.12
CA TRP A 13 2.25 -5.62 -33.93
C TRP A 13 1.54 -6.89 -33.45
N PHE A 14 2.29 -7.97 -33.23
CA PHE A 14 1.73 -9.22 -32.72
C PHE A 14 1.03 -9.02 -31.37
N GLN A 15 1.69 -8.35 -30.42
CA GLN A 15 1.12 -8.11 -29.09
C GLN A 15 -0.08 -7.17 -29.15
N PHE A 16 -0.10 -6.19 -30.05
CA PHE A 16 -1.25 -5.32 -30.29
C PHE A 16 -2.45 -6.14 -30.79
N ILE A 17 -2.27 -6.97 -31.82
CA ILE A 17 -3.33 -7.84 -32.37
C ILE A 17 -3.83 -8.81 -31.31
N ARG A 18 -2.93 -9.46 -30.55
CA ARG A 18 -3.29 -10.38 -29.45
C ARG A 18 -4.21 -9.69 -28.43
N ARG A 19 -3.89 -8.46 -28.01
CA ARG A 19 -4.70 -7.69 -27.05
C ARG A 19 -6.07 -7.35 -27.61
N GLN A 20 -6.14 -6.89 -28.85
CA GLN A 20 -7.41 -6.55 -29.48
C GLN A 20 -8.30 -7.77 -29.62
N PHE A 21 -7.74 -8.90 -30.04
CA PHE A 21 -8.48 -10.15 -30.13
C PHE A 21 -9.00 -10.63 -28.75
N LEU A 22 -8.16 -10.58 -27.70
CA LEU A 22 -8.59 -10.91 -26.34
C LEU A 22 -9.69 -9.98 -25.84
N SER A 23 -9.56 -8.68 -26.11
CA SER A 23 -10.56 -7.67 -25.74
C SER A 23 -11.90 -7.91 -26.46
N TRP A 24 -11.88 -8.24 -27.75
CA TRP A 24 -13.09 -8.57 -28.52
C TRP A 24 -13.78 -9.84 -28.02
N LEU A 25 -13.02 -10.81 -27.50
CA LEU A 25 -13.54 -12.02 -26.88
C LEU A 25 -13.99 -11.84 -25.42
N GLY A 26 -13.91 -10.62 -24.87
CA GLY A 26 -14.24 -10.35 -23.45
C GLY A 26 -13.31 -11.06 -22.46
N ARG A 27 -12.09 -11.45 -22.90
CA ARG A 27 -11.10 -12.12 -22.05
C ARG A 27 -10.18 -11.10 -21.37
N PRO A 28 -9.53 -11.46 -20.25
CA PRO A 28 -8.48 -10.62 -19.66
C PRO A 28 -7.42 -10.26 -20.70
N VAL A 29 -6.88 -9.04 -20.59
CA VAL A 29 -5.85 -8.51 -21.49
C VAL A 29 -4.53 -8.44 -20.71
N PRO A 30 -3.38 -8.85 -21.29
CA PRO A 30 -2.10 -8.75 -20.60
C PRO A 30 -1.73 -7.29 -20.30
N THR A 31 -0.90 -7.06 -19.27
CA THR A 31 -0.33 -5.74 -18.93
C THR A 31 0.50 -5.19 -20.08
N GLN A 32 0.82 -3.89 -20.10
CA GLN A 32 1.69 -3.29 -21.13
C GLN A 32 3.14 -3.80 -21.10
N PHE A 33 3.50 -4.64 -20.12
CA PHE A 33 4.82 -5.20 -19.96
C PHE A 33 4.87 -6.61 -20.56
N VAL A 34 5.78 -6.82 -21.51
CA VAL A 34 5.98 -8.11 -22.16
C VAL A 34 7.21 -8.76 -21.59
N ARG A 35 7.08 -10.03 -21.19
CA ARG A 35 8.21 -10.81 -20.71
C ARG A 35 9.10 -11.19 -21.89
N HIS A 36 10.41 -11.02 -21.72
CA HIS A 36 11.38 -11.70 -22.56
C HIS A 36 11.52 -13.13 -22.06
N GLN A 37 11.31 -14.11 -22.94
CA GLN A 37 11.80 -15.45 -22.64
C GLN A 37 13.33 -15.32 -22.57
N PRO A 38 13.97 -15.76 -21.47
CA PRO A 38 15.42 -15.80 -21.46
C PRO A 38 15.83 -16.69 -22.63
N ALA A 39 16.56 -16.12 -23.61
CA ALA A 39 17.34 -16.96 -24.50
C ALA A 39 18.17 -17.87 -23.58
N SER A 40 18.12 -19.17 -23.79
CA SER A 40 18.74 -20.21 -22.96
C SER A 40 20.27 -20.10 -22.82
N ASN A 41 20.86 -18.96 -23.18
CA ASN A 41 22.29 -18.71 -23.33
C ASN A 41 22.74 -17.38 -22.68
N ILE A 42 22.08 -16.89 -21.63
CA ILE A 42 22.71 -15.84 -20.80
C ILE A 42 23.72 -16.54 -19.89
N SER A 43 24.99 -16.25 -20.14
CA SER A 43 26.16 -16.77 -19.44
C SER A 43 25.99 -16.66 -17.91
N LYS A 44 26.50 -17.67 -17.20
CA LYS A 44 26.65 -17.71 -15.74
C LYS A 44 27.68 -16.68 -15.23
N ASP A 45 27.68 -15.46 -15.73
CA ASP A 45 28.41 -14.36 -15.11
C ASP A 45 27.57 -13.85 -13.94
N ARG A 46 28.09 -14.11 -12.73
CA ARG A 46 27.39 -13.91 -11.44
C ARG A 46 26.93 -12.47 -11.19
N VAL A 47 27.37 -11.50 -11.98
CA VAL A 47 27.00 -10.08 -11.87
C VAL A 47 25.68 -9.76 -12.61
N MET A 48 25.30 -10.54 -13.62
CA MET A 48 24.05 -10.37 -14.39
C MET A 48 22.84 -11.12 -13.79
N GLY A 49 23.01 -11.73 -12.61
CA GLY A 49 21.95 -12.47 -11.91
C GLY A 49 21.04 -11.61 -11.00
N ALA A 50 21.36 -10.33 -10.82
CA ALA A 50 20.57 -9.44 -9.97
C ALA A 50 19.31 -8.94 -10.70
N GLY A 51 18.15 -9.06 -10.04
CA GLY A 51 16.93 -8.41 -10.50
C GLY A 51 17.12 -6.90 -10.50
N HIS A 52 16.74 -6.23 -11.60
CA HIS A 52 16.80 -4.78 -11.72
C HIS A 52 15.51 -4.23 -12.32
N ILE A 53 15.20 -2.99 -11.98
CA ILE A 53 14.08 -2.22 -12.53
C ILE A 53 14.66 -0.96 -13.13
N LEU A 54 14.29 -0.66 -14.38
CA LEU A 54 14.59 0.61 -15.03
C LEU A 54 13.32 1.46 -14.99
N ILE A 55 13.43 2.65 -14.41
CA ILE A 55 12.35 3.62 -14.30
C ILE A 55 12.78 4.95 -14.91
N GLU A 56 11.82 5.80 -15.20
CA GLU A 56 12.07 7.18 -15.62
C GLU A 56 12.82 7.94 -14.51
N TYR A 57 13.81 8.74 -14.91
CA TYR A 57 14.51 9.62 -13.98
C TYR A 57 13.68 10.88 -13.78
N ILE A 58 13.32 11.17 -12.51
CA ILE A 58 12.56 12.36 -12.17
C ILE A 58 13.51 13.56 -12.10
N GLU A 59 13.38 14.47 -13.05
CA GLU A 59 14.17 15.71 -13.09
C GLU A 59 13.74 16.66 -11.96
N LYS A 60 14.66 17.51 -11.50
CA LYS A 60 14.37 18.46 -10.40
C LYS A 60 13.25 19.44 -10.76
N GLU A 61 13.11 19.74 -12.05
CA GLU A 61 12.06 20.58 -12.61
C GLU A 61 10.69 19.91 -12.57
N GLN A 62 10.64 18.56 -12.57
CA GLN A 62 9.40 17.78 -12.46
C GLN A 62 8.93 17.63 -11.01
N GLY A 63 9.86 17.65 -10.04
CA GLY A 63 9.52 17.66 -8.61
C GLY A 63 10.71 17.34 -7.72
N GLU A 64 10.56 17.63 -6.44
CA GLU A 64 11.50 17.25 -5.38
C GLU A 64 10.78 16.43 -4.30
N MET A 65 11.53 15.63 -3.54
CA MET A 65 10.98 14.86 -2.41
C MET A 65 10.31 15.81 -1.42
N LEU A 66 9.10 15.47 -0.98
CA LEU A 66 8.34 16.26 -0.01
C LEU A 66 9.12 16.41 1.30
N SER A 67 9.84 15.37 1.71
CA SER A 67 10.70 15.39 2.91
C SER A 67 11.77 16.48 2.92
N ASN A 68 12.21 16.96 1.75
CA ASN A 68 13.18 18.06 1.66
C ASN A 68 12.62 19.39 2.17
N THR A 69 11.31 19.60 2.13
CA THR A 69 10.68 20.88 2.47
C THR A 69 9.57 20.78 3.52
N TRP A 70 9.17 19.56 3.91
CA TRP A 70 8.04 19.33 4.81
C TRP A 70 8.20 20.02 6.16
N SER A 71 9.30 19.81 6.87
CA SER A 71 9.54 20.36 8.22
C SER A 71 9.44 21.89 8.27
N GLU A 72 9.90 22.57 7.22
CA GLU A 72 9.91 24.04 7.13
C GLU A 72 8.57 24.61 6.65
N LYS A 73 7.92 23.95 5.69
CA LYS A 73 6.77 24.51 4.96
C LYS A 73 5.43 23.91 5.34
N GLN A 74 5.38 22.87 6.19
CA GLN A 74 4.12 22.24 6.62
C GLN A 74 3.12 23.20 7.26
N PHE A 75 3.58 24.33 7.79
CA PHE A 75 2.73 25.36 8.39
C PHE A 75 2.12 26.34 7.37
N ASP A 76 2.60 26.34 6.12
CA ASP A 76 1.98 27.10 5.03
C ASP A 76 0.67 26.43 4.61
N VAL A 77 -0.44 27.05 5.02
CA VAL A 77 -1.81 26.55 4.77
C VAL A 77 -2.08 26.35 3.27
N ARG A 78 -1.53 27.20 2.39
CA ARG A 78 -1.77 27.11 0.95
C ARG A 78 -1.10 25.86 0.38
N LEU A 79 0.17 25.66 0.69
CA LEU A 79 0.94 24.50 0.24
C LEU A 79 0.33 23.21 0.79
N ARG A 80 0.04 23.17 2.09
CA ARG A 80 -0.58 22.01 2.74
C ARG A 80 -1.95 21.68 2.16
N THR A 81 -2.78 22.68 1.86
CA THR A 81 -4.08 22.48 1.21
C THR A 81 -3.93 21.87 -0.19
N ASN A 82 -2.98 22.34 -0.99
CA ASN A 82 -2.70 21.78 -2.32
C ASN A 82 -2.30 20.31 -2.21
N PHE A 83 -1.35 20.01 -1.32
CA PHE A 83 -0.90 18.65 -1.05
C PHE A 83 -2.05 17.73 -0.61
N PHE A 84 -2.84 18.15 0.37
CA PHE A 84 -3.97 17.35 0.87
C PHE A 84 -5.05 17.11 -0.19
N ARG A 85 -5.29 18.06 -1.10
CA ARG A 85 -6.20 17.85 -2.23
C ARG A 85 -5.69 16.77 -3.17
N ASP A 86 -4.42 16.83 -3.56
CA ASP A 86 -3.87 15.83 -4.49
C ASP A 86 -3.75 14.45 -3.85
N LEU A 87 -3.35 14.38 -2.58
CA LEU A 87 -3.35 13.13 -1.82
C LEU A 87 -4.77 12.55 -1.70
N SER A 88 -5.76 13.39 -1.44
CA SER A 88 -7.18 12.99 -1.42
C SER A 88 -7.61 12.41 -2.76
N ARG A 89 -7.27 13.05 -3.87
CA ARG A 89 -7.58 12.54 -5.23
C ARG A 89 -6.92 11.19 -5.50
N ILE A 90 -5.67 11.00 -5.06
CA ILE A 90 -4.98 9.72 -5.18
C ILE A 90 -5.73 8.65 -4.38
N PHE A 91 -6.07 8.93 -3.12
CA PHE A 91 -6.83 7.99 -2.27
C PHE A 91 -8.19 7.65 -2.88
N LEU A 92 -8.92 8.63 -3.38
CA LEU A 92 -10.20 8.39 -4.06
C LEU A 92 -10.03 7.60 -5.36
N SER A 93 -8.94 7.82 -6.10
CA SER A 93 -8.64 7.07 -7.32
C SER A 93 -8.30 5.61 -7.05
N ILE A 94 -7.41 5.32 -6.08
CA ILE A 94 -6.98 3.94 -5.77
C ILE A 94 -8.08 3.13 -5.09
N THR A 95 -8.98 3.79 -4.36
CA THR A 95 -10.10 3.13 -3.68
C THR A 95 -11.29 2.92 -4.59
N ARG A 96 -11.39 3.63 -5.73
CA ARG A 96 -12.55 3.64 -6.63
C ARG A 96 -13.06 2.26 -7.04
N ILE A 97 -12.16 1.29 -7.24
CA ILE A 97 -12.51 -0.05 -7.68
C ILE A 97 -12.25 -1.02 -6.53
N PRO A 98 -13.31 -1.56 -5.88
CA PRO A 98 -13.12 -2.59 -4.87
C PRO A 98 -12.56 -3.86 -5.51
N LEU A 99 -11.60 -4.45 -4.83
CA LEU A 99 -10.93 -5.68 -5.21
C LEU A 99 -11.59 -6.88 -4.53
N PRO A 100 -11.54 -8.07 -5.16
CA PRO A 100 -12.31 -9.22 -4.71
C PRO A 100 -11.71 -9.93 -3.49
N LYS A 101 -10.43 -9.70 -3.19
CA LYS A 101 -9.66 -10.39 -2.15
C LYS A 101 -8.58 -9.49 -1.56
N ILE A 102 -8.10 -9.83 -0.37
CA ILE A 102 -6.89 -9.26 0.24
C ILE A 102 -5.68 -10.05 -0.27
N GLY A 103 -4.64 -9.37 -0.73
CA GLY A 103 -3.49 -10.00 -1.38
C GLY A 103 -2.65 -9.01 -2.19
N SER A 104 -1.62 -9.50 -2.87
CA SER A 104 -0.77 -8.70 -3.75
C SER A 104 -0.90 -9.13 -5.20
N PHE A 105 -0.71 -8.17 -6.10
CA PHE A 105 -0.69 -8.44 -7.53
C PHE A 105 0.63 -9.07 -7.95
N ILE A 106 0.57 -9.97 -8.92
CA ILE A 106 1.72 -10.47 -9.67
C ILE A 106 1.50 -10.19 -11.15
N VAL A 107 2.60 -10.03 -11.89
CA VAL A 107 2.58 -10.19 -13.34
C VAL A 107 3.01 -11.61 -13.66
N ASP A 108 2.09 -12.41 -14.19
CA ASP A 108 2.38 -13.81 -14.49
C ASP A 108 3.35 -13.95 -15.68
N HIS A 109 3.69 -15.21 -16.00
CA HIS A 109 4.63 -15.54 -17.08
C HIS A 109 4.12 -15.10 -18.46
N ASP A 110 2.80 -14.99 -18.64
CA ASP A 110 2.13 -14.61 -19.88
C ASP A 110 1.84 -13.10 -19.97
N GLY A 111 2.24 -12.33 -18.95
CA GLY A 111 2.12 -10.90 -18.85
C GLY A 111 0.79 -10.40 -18.26
N PHE A 112 -0.03 -11.26 -17.67
CA PHE A 112 -1.30 -10.86 -17.03
C PHE A 112 -1.09 -10.41 -15.59
N LEU A 113 -1.81 -9.34 -15.22
CA LEU A 113 -1.91 -8.90 -13.83
C LEU A 113 -2.88 -9.82 -13.08
N ARG A 114 -2.44 -10.43 -11.99
CA ARG A 114 -3.25 -11.36 -11.20
C ARG A 114 -3.15 -11.05 -9.71
N LEU A 115 -4.29 -11.01 -9.03
CA LEU A 115 -4.36 -10.92 -7.57
C LEU A 115 -4.35 -12.33 -6.98
N THR A 116 -3.15 -12.90 -6.84
CA THR A 116 -2.97 -14.31 -6.42
C THR A 116 -1.86 -14.51 -5.41
N ASN A 117 -1.15 -13.46 -4.99
CA ASN A 117 -0.10 -13.55 -3.99
C ASN A 117 -0.59 -13.08 -2.61
N CYS A 118 0.06 -13.51 -1.54
CA CYS A 118 -0.20 -13.00 -0.19
C CYS A 118 0.08 -11.49 -0.12
N PRO A 119 -0.55 -10.78 0.82
CA PRO A 119 -0.19 -9.39 1.12
C PRO A 119 1.31 -9.32 1.41
N LEU A 120 2.01 -8.45 0.68
CA LEU A 120 3.42 -8.15 0.89
C LEU A 120 3.44 -6.82 1.64
N SER A 121 3.80 -6.89 2.92
CA SER A 121 4.06 -5.69 3.73
C SER A 121 5.50 -5.71 4.18
N LEU A 122 6.03 -4.53 4.51
CA LEU A 122 7.39 -4.38 5.00
C LEU A 122 7.66 -5.29 6.20
N GLU A 123 6.70 -5.41 7.13
CA GLU A 123 6.84 -6.25 8.32
C GLU A 123 6.99 -7.74 7.99
N ILE A 124 6.30 -8.23 6.95
CA ILE A 124 6.43 -9.62 6.51
C ILE A 124 7.81 -9.83 5.88
N GLN A 125 8.26 -8.89 5.04
CA GLN A 125 9.55 -8.99 4.38
C GLN A 125 10.71 -8.94 5.38
N ASP A 126 10.67 -8.03 6.36
CA ASP A 126 11.72 -7.89 7.37
C ASP A 126 11.92 -9.20 8.13
N LEU A 127 10.81 -9.87 8.50
CA LEU A 127 10.88 -11.18 9.15
C LEU A 127 11.43 -12.27 8.22
N GLU A 128 11.00 -12.32 6.95
CA GLU A 128 11.57 -13.26 5.97
C GLU A 128 13.08 -13.03 5.77
N ASN A 129 13.54 -11.78 5.74
CA ASN A 129 14.95 -11.40 5.62
C ASN A 129 15.79 -11.85 6.83
N GLU A 130 15.20 -11.86 8.02
CA GLU A 130 15.80 -12.40 9.25
C GLU A 130 15.70 -13.93 9.36
N GLU A 131 15.27 -14.63 8.30
CA GLU A 131 15.04 -16.07 8.26
C GLU A 131 13.98 -16.56 9.28
N ILE A 132 13.08 -15.67 9.71
CA ILE A 132 11.97 -16.02 10.62
C ILE A 132 10.84 -16.67 9.81
N PRO A 133 10.40 -17.89 10.16
CA PRO A 133 9.35 -18.57 9.42
C PRO A 133 8.02 -17.81 9.43
N ILE A 134 7.48 -17.50 8.26
CA ILE A 134 6.14 -16.91 8.11
C ILE A 134 5.18 -17.97 7.55
N ASP A 135 4.12 -18.28 8.32
CA ASP A 135 3.08 -19.23 7.93
C ASP A 135 2.01 -18.60 7.00
N MET A 136 2.45 -17.74 6.07
CA MET A 136 1.62 -17.15 5.02
C MET A 136 2.12 -17.66 3.68
N ARG A 137 1.32 -18.51 3.03
CA ARG A 137 1.70 -19.08 1.73
C ARG A 137 1.74 -17.98 0.67
N ARG A 138 2.84 -17.88 -0.09
CA ARG A 138 2.98 -16.90 -1.19
C ARG A 138 1.80 -16.91 -2.15
N ASN A 139 1.35 -18.07 -2.63
CA ASN A 139 0.22 -18.18 -3.57
C ASN A 139 -1.16 -18.23 -2.87
N TYR A 140 -1.38 -17.41 -1.84
CA TYR A 140 -2.63 -17.38 -1.08
C TYR A 140 -3.18 -15.97 -0.94
N THR A 141 -4.50 -15.85 -0.95
CA THR A 141 -5.23 -14.58 -0.84
C THR A 141 -6.39 -14.77 0.13
N TYR A 142 -6.76 -13.73 0.87
CA TYR A 142 -7.82 -13.82 1.87
C TYR A 142 -9.15 -13.28 1.33
N SER A 143 -10.24 -13.95 1.72
CA SER A 143 -11.61 -13.54 1.40
C SER A 143 -12.38 -12.98 2.60
N THR A 144 -11.74 -12.89 3.77
CA THR A 144 -12.31 -12.27 4.98
C THR A 144 -11.22 -11.50 5.72
N VAL A 145 -11.62 -10.43 6.42
CA VAL A 145 -10.72 -9.66 7.28
C VAL A 145 -10.20 -10.51 8.44
N ASP A 146 -11.03 -11.35 9.06
CA ASP A 146 -10.66 -12.13 10.26
C ASP A 146 -9.54 -13.13 9.96
N SER A 147 -9.60 -13.80 8.79
CA SER A 147 -8.56 -14.75 8.40
C SER A 147 -7.22 -14.04 8.12
N TYR A 148 -7.28 -12.86 7.51
CA TYR A 148 -6.10 -12.02 7.27
C TYR A 148 -5.47 -11.52 8.58
N VAL A 149 -6.28 -10.94 9.48
CA VAL A 149 -5.80 -10.41 10.77
C VAL A 149 -5.26 -11.54 11.65
N THR A 150 -5.89 -12.72 11.64
CA THR A 150 -5.40 -13.88 12.40
C THR A 150 -4.01 -14.32 11.95
N ASP A 151 -3.77 -14.38 10.64
CA ASP A 151 -2.46 -14.75 10.10
C ASP A 151 -1.42 -13.64 10.31
N LEU A 152 -1.82 -12.37 10.20
CA LEU A 152 -0.97 -11.22 10.55
C LEU A 152 -0.53 -11.29 12.01
N LEU A 153 -1.43 -11.58 12.95
CA LEU A 153 -1.07 -11.76 14.36
C LEU A 153 -0.19 -13.00 14.59
N ARG A 154 -0.23 -14.02 13.72
CA ARG A 154 0.63 -15.20 13.84
C ARG A 154 2.09 -14.88 13.49
N ILE A 155 2.36 -13.87 12.64
CA ILE A 155 3.74 -13.47 12.34
C ILE A 155 4.47 -13.00 13.60
N HIS A 156 3.76 -12.32 14.51
CA HIS A 156 4.31 -11.86 15.78
C HIS A 156 4.58 -13.01 16.76
N ASP A 157 3.79 -14.09 16.74
CA ASP A 157 4.16 -15.31 17.49
C ASP A 157 5.47 -15.89 16.99
N SER A 158 5.65 -15.89 15.66
CA SER A 158 6.87 -16.41 15.04
C SER A 158 8.06 -15.57 15.47
N ARG A 159 7.95 -14.25 15.38
CA ARG A 159 8.99 -13.32 15.86
C ARG A 159 9.38 -13.58 17.31
N LEU A 160 8.41 -13.72 18.23
CA LEU A 160 8.68 -14.02 19.64
C LEU A 160 9.43 -15.34 19.85
N ARG A 161 9.21 -16.33 18.97
CA ARG A 161 9.86 -17.65 19.05
C ARG A 161 11.27 -17.64 18.45
N TYR A 162 11.47 -16.97 17.32
CA TYR A 162 12.68 -17.07 16.52
C TYR A 162 13.64 -15.87 16.70
N GLN A 163 13.20 -14.79 17.35
CA GLN A 163 14.01 -13.60 17.63
C GLN A 163 14.07 -13.28 19.14
N PRO A 164 14.60 -14.19 19.99
CA PRO A 164 14.61 -13.99 21.44
C PRO A 164 15.47 -12.80 21.90
N ASN A 165 16.40 -12.34 21.07
CA ASN A 165 17.19 -11.13 21.31
C ASN A 165 16.37 -9.83 21.25
N ALA A 166 15.15 -9.86 20.72
CA ALA A 166 14.21 -8.74 20.78
C ALA A 166 13.46 -8.64 22.12
N ILE A 167 13.69 -9.58 23.05
CA ILE A 167 13.10 -9.60 24.39
C ILE A 167 14.14 -9.11 25.39
N ASN A 168 13.90 -7.96 25.99
CA ASN A 168 14.86 -7.32 26.90
C ASN A 168 14.93 -8.01 28.27
N ASN A 169 13.79 -8.52 28.77
CA ASN A 169 13.67 -9.22 30.05
C ASN A 169 12.32 -9.95 30.15
N THR A 170 12.10 -10.66 31.27
CA THR A 170 10.85 -11.40 31.52
C THR A 170 9.61 -10.50 31.53
N GLY A 171 9.71 -9.27 32.04
CA GLY A 171 8.60 -8.32 32.05
C GLY A 171 8.20 -7.90 30.64
N ASP A 172 9.18 -7.61 29.79
CA ASP A 172 8.99 -7.31 28.37
C ASP A 172 8.35 -8.49 27.61
N TYR A 173 8.82 -9.72 27.84
CA TYR A 173 8.20 -10.92 27.29
C TYR A 173 6.72 -11.06 27.69
N ILE A 174 6.42 -10.90 28.98
CA ILE A 174 5.04 -10.95 29.49
C ILE A 174 4.20 -9.86 28.82
N TYR A 175 4.73 -8.64 28.69
CA TYR A 175 4.03 -7.55 28.03
C TYR A 175 3.71 -7.86 26.57
N GLN A 176 4.71 -8.26 25.77
CA GLN A 176 4.53 -8.54 24.34
C GLN A 176 3.54 -9.70 24.10
N THR A 177 3.68 -10.80 24.85
CA THR A 177 2.77 -11.96 24.76
C THR A 177 1.35 -11.64 25.22
N SER A 178 1.21 -10.84 26.28
CA SER A 178 -0.10 -10.39 26.78
C SER A 178 -0.78 -9.45 25.78
N ALA A 179 -0.04 -8.51 25.21
CA ALA A 179 -0.54 -7.62 24.16
C ALA A 179 -1.01 -8.43 22.94
N LEU A 180 -0.23 -9.41 22.50
CA LEU A 180 -0.60 -10.27 21.37
C LEU A 180 -1.86 -11.11 21.65
N THR A 181 -1.99 -11.62 22.87
CA THR A 181 -3.19 -12.36 23.32
C THR A 181 -4.42 -11.45 23.40
N ALA A 182 -4.25 -10.22 23.90
CA ALA A 182 -5.31 -9.22 23.95
C ALA A 182 -5.75 -8.82 22.54
N MET A 183 -4.81 -8.56 21.61
CA MET A 183 -5.12 -8.26 20.21
C MET A 183 -5.93 -9.37 19.54
N ARG A 184 -5.57 -10.65 19.74
CA ARG A 184 -6.35 -11.79 19.20
C ARG A 184 -7.78 -11.83 19.70
N THR A 185 -7.99 -11.43 20.94
CA THR A 185 -9.31 -11.48 21.57
C THR A 185 -10.15 -10.27 21.19
N ALA A 186 -9.51 -9.10 21.07
CA ALA A 186 -10.18 -7.82 20.93
C ALA A 186 -10.33 -7.35 19.47
N PHE A 187 -9.53 -7.83 18.52
CA PHE A 187 -9.60 -7.38 17.11
C PHE A 187 -11.01 -7.39 16.50
N PRO A 188 -11.91 -8.36 16.80
CA PRO A 188 -13.25 -8.35 16.23
C PRO A 188 -14.09 -7.14 16.65
N SER A 189 -13.75 -6.52 17.79
CA SER A 189 -14.42 -5.30 18.29
C SER A 189 -13.91 -4.02 17.62
N PHE A 190 -12.75 -4.07 16.96
CA PHE A 190 -12.15 -2.94 16.23
C PHE A 190 -12.52 -2.93 14.75
N LEU A 191 -13.26 -3.93 14.26
CA LEU A 191 -13.60 -4.08 12.84
C LEU A 191 -15.11 -4.22 12.67
N LYS A 192 -15.66 -3.52 11.70
CA LYS A 192 -17.10 -3.51 11.41
C LYS A 192 -17.53 -4.87 10.84
N PRO A 193 -18.51 -5.57 11.46
CA PRO A 193 -19.02 -6.84 10.93
C PRO A 193 -19.50 -6.75 9.48
N GLU A 194 -20.01 -5.59 9.07
CA GLU A 194 -20.51 -5.33 7.72
C GLU A 194 -19.39 -5.30 6.67
N LEU A 195 -18.16 -4.98 7.08
CA LEU A 195 -16.99 -4.84 6.21
C LEU A 195 -16.07 -6.07 6.21
N ARG A 196 -16.46 -7.12 6.94
CA ARG A 196 -15.70 -8.38 7.08
C ARG A 196 -15.34 -9.04 5.75
N ARG A 197 -16.18 -8.87 4.73
CA ARG A 197 -16.01 -9.45 3.38
C ARG A 197 -15.69 -8.39 2.31
N GLY A 198 -15.24 -7.22 2.73
CA GLY A 198 -14.90 -6.10 1.85
C GLY A 198 -15.72 -4.84 2.15
N PRO A 199 -15.44 -3.73 1.44
CA PRO A 199 -14.60 -3.69 0.25
C PRO A 199 -13.11 -3.82 0.61
N TYR A 200 -12.36 -4.43 -0.31
CA TYR A 200 -10.91 -4.45 -0.27
C TYR A 200 -10.38 -3.43 -1.27
N ILE A 201 -9.34 -2.70 -0.92
CA ILE A 201 -8.78 -1.62 -1.74
C ILE A 201 -7.30 -1.83 -1.94
N PHE A 202 -6.77 -1.35 -3.07
CA PHE A 202 -5.34 -1.27 -3.27
C PHE A 202 -4.77 -0.15 -2.41
N MET A 203 -3.77 -0.46 -1.59
CA MET A 203 -3.21 0.45 -0.60
C MET A 203 -1.70 0.59 -0.80
N LEU A 204 -1.23 1.84 -0.77
CA LEU A 204 0.18 2.17 -0.72
C LEU A 204 0.60 2.15 0.76
N THR A 205 1.14 1.04 1.23
CA THR A 205 1.37 0.83 2.68
C THR A 205 2.59 1.57 3.22
N ASP A 206 3.54 1.90 2.35
CA ASP A 206 4.78 2.62 2.71
C ASP A 206 4.83 4.04 2.10
N LEU A 207 3.69 4.71 2.12
CA LEU A 207 3.59 6.07 1.60
C LEU A 207 4.08 7.07 2.65
N HIS A 208 5.34 7.51 2.54
CA HIS A 208 5.94 8.55 3.38
C HIS A 208 6.55 9.71 2.59
N GLN A 209 6.96 10.77 3.29
CA GLN A 209 7.39 12.04 2.68
C GLN A 209 8.54 11.89 1.67
N SER A 210 9.41 10.90 1.81
CA SER A 210 10.51 10.67 0.85
C SER A 210 10.07 9.89 -0.39
N ASN A 211 8.92 9.22 -0.32
CA ASN A 211 8.31 8.47 -1.43
C ASN A 211 7.33 9.33 -2.24
N ILE A 212 7.15 10.60 -1.85
CA ILE A 212 6.25 11.56 -2.51
C ILE A 212 7.10 12.69 -3.09
N PHE A 213 6.93 12.95 -4.39
CA PHE A 213 7.53 14.10 -5.06
C PHE A 213 6.48 15.16 -5.32
N VAL A 214 6.86 16.41 -5.12
CA VAL A 214 6.00 17.57 -5.30
C VAL A 214 6.66 18.69 -6.10
N ASP A 215 5.83 19.51 -6.73
CA ASP A 215 6.27 20.78 -7.33
C ASP A 215 6.42 21.90 -6.27
N LYS A 216 6.73 23.11 -6.74
CA LYS A 216 6.95 24.29 -5.88
C LYS A 216 5.70 24.71 -5.08
N ASP A 217 4.52 24.35 -5.55
CA ASP A 217 3.23 24.66 -4.92
C ASP A 217 2.65 23.46 -4.17
N TRP A 218 3.48 22.43 -3.92
CA TRP A 218 3.14 21.20 -3.22
C TRP A 218 2.07 20.34 -3.91
N HIS A 219 1.94 20.47 -5.23
CA HIS A 219 1.18 19.50 -6.01
C HIS A 219 1.98 18.21 -6.19
N ILE A 220 1.34 17.06 -5.98
CA ILE A 220 2.01 15.75 -6.10
C ILE A 220 2.26 15.46 -7.58
N THR A 221 3.52 15.25 -7.94
CA THR A 221 3.92 14.98 -9.33
C THR A 221 4.25 13.52 -9.58
N SER A 222 4.79 12.81 -8.58
CA SER A 222 5.06 11.37 -8.68
C SER A 222 5.13 10.70 -7.31
N LEU A 223 4.86 9.39 -7.30
CA LEU A 223 5.03 8.51 -6.15
C LEU A 223 6.08 7.45 -6.47
N LEU A 224 6.99 7.21 -5.53
CA LEU A 224 8.04 6.19 -5.63
C LEU A 224 7.82 5.08 -4.60
N ASP A 225 8.65 4.05 -4.72
CA ASP A 225 8.77 2.96 -3.75
C ASP A 225 7.43 2.28 -3.42
N LEU A 226 6.78 1.76 -4.47
CA LEU A 226 5.46 1.15 -4.38
C LEU A 226 5.51 -0.37 -4.18
N GLU A 227 6.65 -0.92 -3.75
CA GLU A 227 6.90 -2.37 -3.71
C GLU A 227 6.06 -3.10 -2.65
N TRP A 228 5.70 -2.40 -1.57
CA TRP A 228 4.83 -2.92 -0.50
C TRP A 228 3.34 -2.72 -0.76
N ALA A 229 2.97 -2.16 -1.92
CA ALA A 229 1.58 -1.90 -2.24
C ALA A 229 0.79 -3.21 -2.39
N CYS A 230 -0.26 -3.37 -1.59
CA CYS A 230 -1.08 -4.56 -1.58
C CYS A 230 -2.55 -4.23 -1.33
N THR A 231 -3.40 -5.23 -1.54
CA THR A 231 -4.84 -5.12 -1.33
C THR A 231 -5.17 -5.40 0.12
N ARG A 232 -5.84 -4.46 0.80
CA ARG A 232 -6.17 -4.53 2.24
C ARG A 232 -7.65 -4.20 2.51
N PRO A 233 -8.19 -4.57 3.69
CA PRO A 233 -9.47 -4.07 4.15
C PRO A 233 -9.51 -2.54 4.13
N ILE A 234 -10.64 -1.96 3.69
CA ILE A 234 -10.79 -0.50 3.63
C ILE A 234 -10.59 0.18 4.99
N GLU A 235 -10.94 -0.51 6.08
CA GLU A 235 -10.82 0.00 7.45
C GLU A 235 -9.37 0.20 7.88
N MET A 236 -8.41 -0.46 7.22
CA MET A 236 -6.98 -0.28 7.46
C MET A 236 -6.40 0.94 6.75
N LEU A 237 -7.19 1.67 5.95
CA LEU A 237 -6.72 2.93 5.37
C LEU A 237 -6.68 3.98 6.47
N ARG A 238 -5.48 4.47 6.76
CA ARG A 238 -5.25 5.48 7.79
C ARG A 238 -4.76 6.79 7.20
N THR A 239 -4.96 7.86 7.96
CA THR A 239 -4.28 9.13 7.69
C THR A 239 -2.78 8.91 7.90
N PRO A 240 -1.89 9.46 7.06
CA PRO A 240 -0.46 9.27 7.22
C PRO A 240 0.00 9.74 8.61
N THR A 241 0.68 8.88 9.36
CA THR A 241 1.08 9.19 10.75
C THR A 241 2.19 10.24 10.82
N TRP A 242 2.97 10.37 9.75
CA TRP A 242 4.07 11.35 9.65
C TRP A 242 3.62 12.80 9.42
N LEU A 243 2.32 13.10 9.38
CA LEU A 243 1.84 14.45 9.09
C LEU A 243 2.43 15.51 10.05
N THR A 244 2.67 15.19 11.31
CA THR A 244 3.24 16.14 12.28
C THR A 244 4.75 15.99 12.50
N ASN A 245 5.42 15.08 11.77
CA ASN A 245 6.79 14.61 12.06
C ASN A 245 6.99 14.01 13.46
N GLN A 246 5.90 13.73 14.18
CA GLN A 246 5.97 13.07 15.47
C GLN A 246 6.02 11.56 15.29
N ALA A 247 6.72 10.89 16.19
CA ALA A 247 6.68 9.44 16.28
C ALA A 247 5.30 8.96 16.79
N VAL A 248 4.95 7.70 16.55
CA VAL A 248 3.60 7.19 16.87
C VAL A 248 3.34 7.18 18.38
N ASP A 249 4.37 6.93 19.18
CA ASP A 249 4.35 7.04 20.64
C ASP A 249 4.14 8.48 21.11
N GLU A 250 4.79 9.46 20.48
CA GLU A 250 4.56 10.89 20.77
C GLU A 250 3.11 11.31 20.44
N ILE A 251 2.56 10.85 19.31
CA ILE A 251 1.16 11.10 18.94
C ILE A 251 0.19 10.47 19.94
N ALA A 252 0.55 9.30 20.51
CA ALA A 252 -0.28 8.62 21.50
C ALA A 252 -0.29 9.36 22.85
N GLU A 253 0.79 10.04 23.21
CA GLU A 253 0.90 10.87 24.40
C GLU A 253 0.18 12.22 24.24
N ASP A 254 0.37 12.90 23.10
CA ASP A 254 -0.30 14.16 22.76
C ASP A 254 -0.82 14.16 21.31
N ALA A 255 -2.10 13.84 21.18
CA ALA A 255 -2.78 13.75 19.90
C ALA A 255 -3.32 15.10 19.38
N GLN A 256 -3.07 16.23 20.05
CA GLN A 256 -3.72 17.49 19.71
C GLN A 256 -3.31 17.99 18.31
N ASP A 257 -2.02 18.15 18.05
CA ASP A 257 -1.51 18.66 16.78
C ASP A 257 -1.81 17.70 15.63
N TYR A 258 -1.61 16.40 15.85
CA TYR A 258 -1.97 15.37 14.88
C TYR A 258 -3.49 15.37 14.61
N GLY A 259 -4.30 15.58 15.64
CA GLY A 259 -5.74 15.68 15.54
C GLY A 259 -6.21 16.83 14.67
N LEU A 260 -5.55 17.99 14.75
CA LEU A 260 -5.82 19.15 13.90
C LEU A 260 -5.46 18.87 12.44
N MET A 261 -4.23 18.41 12.18
CA MET A 261 -3.76 18.05 10.83
C MET A 261 -4.63 16.98 10.17
N ARG A 262 -4.97 15.92 10.92
CA ARG A 262 -5.85 14.85 10.45
C ARG A 262 -7.23 15.39 10.10
N SER A 263 -7.81 16.24 10.95
CA SER A 263 -9.16 16.78 10.72
C SER A 263 -9.18 17.65 9.46
N GLU A 264 -8.16 18.49 9.27
CA GLU A 264 -7.99 19.29 8.05
C GLU A 264 -7.90 18.40 6.79
N PHE A 265 -7.05 17.37 6.81
CA PHE A 265 -6.94 16.43 5.69
C PHE A 265 -8.28 15.76 5.37
N ILE A 266 -8.98 15.27 6.40
CA ILE A 266 -10.24 14.57 6.24
C ILE A 266 -11.36 15.48 5.70
N ASP A 267 -11.38 16.76 6.10
CA ASP A 267 -12.36 17.71 5.58
C ASP A 267 -12.08 18.07 4.12
N ILE A 268 -10.80 18.16 3.72
CA ILE A 268 -10.41 18.31 2.31
C ILE A 268 -10.79 17.05 1.50
N LEU A 269 -10.56 15.86 2.04
CA LEU A 269 -10.97 14.60 1.42
C LEU A 269 -12.48 14.58 1.16
N ALA A 270 -13.28 14.95 2.16
CA ALA A 270 -14.73 15.02 2.04
C ALA A 270 -15.17 16.05 0.97
N ALA A 271 -14.48 17.17 0.86
CA ALA A 271 -14.75 18.15 -0.19
C ALA A 271 -14.43 17.61 -1.59
N GLU A 272 -13.32 16.90 -1.78
CA GLU A 272 -12.98 16.29 -3.08
C GLU A 272 -13.92 15.12 -3.44
N GLU A 273 -14.43 14.36 -2.45
CA GLU A 273 -15.49 13.35 -2.66
C GLU A 273 -16.78 13.96 -3.24
N GLN A 274 -17.19 15.11 -2.71
CA GLN A 274 -18.37 15.84 -3.21
C GLN A 274 -18.17 16.32 -4.65
N ARG A 275 -16.97 16.83 -4.97
CA ARG A 275 -16.65 17.34 -6.32
C ARG A 275 -16.61 16.24 -7.37
N LEU A 276 -16.14 15.04 -7.01
CA LEU A 276 -16.06 13.89 -7.93
C LEU A 276 -17.42 13.19 -8.13
N GLY A 277 -18.50 13.66 -7.51
CA GLY A 277 -19.84 13.14 -7.74
C GLY A 277 -20.06 11.72 -7.20
N SER A 278 -19.45 11.39 -6.04
CA SER A 278 -19.68 10.18 -5.23
C SER A 278 -19.93 8.88 -6.02
N THR A 279 -18.86 8.19 -6.44
CA THR A 279 -18.90 6.72 -6.53
C THR A 279 -18.65 6.15 -5.14
N ALA A 280 -19.64 6.24 -4.25
CA ALA A 280 -19.53 5.66 -2.91
C ALA A 280 -19.24 4.16 -3.03
N LEU A 281 -18.14 3.69 -2.43
CA LEU A 281 -17.94 2.25 -2.28
C LEU A 281 -18.99 1.74 -1.30
N LEU A 282 -19.94 0.95 -1.82
CA LEU A 282 -20.98 0.29 -1.02
C LEU A 282 -21.83 1.27 -0.18
N GLY A 283 -22.01 2.51 -0.66
CA GLY A 283 -22.85 3.51 0.01
C GLY A 283 -22.16 4.33 1.09
N ASN A 284 -20.88 4.08 1.40
CA ASN A 284 -20.11 4.86 2.37
C ASN A 284 -19.02 5.71 1.70
N GLN A 285 -18.88 6.94 2.16
CA GLN A 285 -17.78 7.83 1.78
C GLN A 285 -16.49 7.40 2.50
N LEU A 286 -15.35 7.49 1.83
CA LEU A 286 -14.03 7.18 2.38
C LEU A 286 -13.72 8.06 3.58
N SER A 287 -14.05 9.36 3.51
CA SER A 287 -13.89 10.27 4.65
C SER A 287 -14.67 9.81 5.88
N SER A 288 -15.89 9.28 5.71
CA SER A 288 -16.69 8.72 6.81
C SER A 288 -16.06 7.46 7.39
N ILE A 289 -15.55 6.56 6.53
CA ILE A 289 -14.87 5.34 6.99
C ILE A 289 -13.63 5.73 7.80
N MET A 290 -12.81 6.64 7.32
CA MET A 290 -11.61 7.10 8.03
C MET A 290 -11.95 7.80 9.36
N LYS A 291 -13.03 8.60 9.42
CA LYS A 291 -13.54 9.19 10.67
C LYS A 291 -13.97 8.11 11.67
N ASP A 292 -14.66 7.08 11.21
CA ASP A 292 -15.13 5.99 12.05
C ASP A 292 -14.00 5.09 12.53
N SER A 293 -13.06 4.72 11.66
CA SER A 293 -11.85 3.97 12.01
C SER A 293 -11.05 4.69 13.10
N TRP A 294 -10.93 6.02 13.00
CA TRP A 294 -10.28 6.83 14.04
C TRP A 294 -11.02 6.75 15.39
N LYS A 295 -12.36 6.87 15.40
CA LYS A 295 -13.15 6.78 16.63
C LYS A 295 -13.12 5.39 17.27
N MET A 296 -13.07 4.36 16.44
CA MET A 296 -13.10 2.96 16.87
C MET A 296 -11.72 2.45 17.30
N GLY A 297 -10.63 3.12 16.93
CA GLY A 297 -9.27 2.70 17.24
C GLY A 297 -8.71 1.63 16.28
N THR A 298 -9.18 1.61 15.04
CA THR A 298 -8.83 0.61 14.01
C THR A 298 -7.53 0.93 13.25
N PHE A 299 -6.74 1.90 13.72
CA PHE A 299 -5.61 2.50 12.99
C PHE A 299 -4.23 2.13 13.53
#